data_AF-A0A165B6X1-F1
#
_entry.id   AF-A0A165B6X1-F1
#
_cell.length_a   1.000
_cell.length_b   1.000
_cell.length_c   1.000
_cell.angle_alpha   90.00
_cell.angle_beta   90.00
_cell.angle_gamma   90.00
#
_symmetry.space_group_name_H-M   'P 1'
#
loop_
_entity.id
_entity.type
_entity.pdbx_description
1 polymer ?
#
loop_
_entity_poly.entity_id
_entity_poly.type
_entity_poly.pdbx_seq_one_letter_code
_entity_poly.pdbx_strand_id
1 'polypeptide(L)'
;MTSWLEILVTSTRSLLNTFVHDLTTNPAVKTFHWEPEILMHQRSDTQPATQVHGEVWTSRRFRRMHKEVQRLRKPGDDLPHCVLALMPGSDGTHLAQFGTASAWPGYFDYGNRSKYVRAKRDAKTMQHCVSFPKLPDDINDTLQRLGVTQPSVKREILTHLRRELNHAAWTRLLDNDFCHAYRHGVVINCADGVTRRIFPRFFCYIADYPEKYVVLVTRMVSGKRGLIEVNLVRFGRLAPHSPSLV
;
A
#
# COMPACT_ATOMS: atom_id res chain seq x y z
N MET A 1 26.13 19.06 -8.26
CA MET A 1 24.73 19.46 -8.51
C MET A 1 23.79 18.48 -7.80
N THR A 2 24.04 18.23 -6.50
CA THR A 2 23.60 17.00 -5.79
C THR A 2 23.24 17.23 -4.31
N SER A 3 23.06 18.48 -3.85
CA SER A 3 22.81 18.76 -2.41
C SER A 3 21.46 19.42 -2.07
N TRP A 4 20.54 19.57 -3.04
CA TRP A 4 19.21 20.16 -2.77
C TRP A 4 18.08 19.13 -2.62
N LEU A 5 18.38 17.83 -2.80
CA LEU A 5 17.43 16.72 -2.63
C LEU A 5 17.61 15.96 -1.30
N GLU A 6 18.28 16.56 -0.31
CA GLU A 6 18.10 16.19 1.10
C GLU A 6 16.76 16.75 1.62
N ILE A 7 15.68 16.47 0.89
CA ILE A 7 14.34 16.86 1.31
C ILE A 7 13.88 15.86 2.37
N LEU A 8 13.98 16.32 3.64
CA LEU A 8 12.97 16.27 4.69
C LEU A 8 11.94 15.14 4.61
N VAL A 9 12.39 13.88 4.55
CA VAL A 9 11.55 12.78 5.03
C VAL A 9 11.74 12.76 6.55
N THR A 10 10.90 13.49 7.26
CA THR A 10 11.07 13.81 8.69
C THR A 10 10.92 12.59 9.60
N SER A 11 10.27 11.51 9.14
CA SER A 11 10.43 10.18 9.73
C SER A 11 10.01 9.11 8.71
N THR A 12 10.87 8.11 8.50
CA THR A 12 10.49 6.85 7.85
C THR A 12 10.83 5.73 8.79
N ARG A 13 9.92 4.78 8.94
CA ARG A 13 10.19 3.51 9.60
C ARG A 13 10.41 2.45 8.52
N SER A 14 11.40 1.57 8.69
CA SER A 14 11.59 0.44 7.78
C SER A 14 10.30 -0.38 7.71
N LEU A 15 9.77 -0.52 6.49
CA LEU A 15 8.53 -1.26 6.25
C LEU A 15 8.69 -2.72 6.65
N LEU A 16 9.85 -3.31 6.33
CA LEU A 16 10.22 -4.67 6.72
C LEU A 16 10.17 -4.84 8.24
N ASN A 17 10.90 -4.02 8.99
CA ASN A 17 10.94 -4.12 10.45
C ASN A 17 9.56 -3.92 11.07
N THR A 18 8.74 -3.05 10.47
CA THR A 18 7.39 -2.76 10.93
C THR A 18 6.50 -4.01 10.85
N PHE A 19 6.42 -4.67 9.69
CA PHE A 19 5.58 -5.87 9.59
C PHE A 19 6.21 -7.09 10.26
N VAL A 20 7.54 -7.20 10.32
CA VAL A 20 8.20 -8.27 11.09
C VAL A 20 7.84 -8.15 12.57
N HIS A 21 7.92 -6.95 13.13
CA HIS A 21 7.52 -6.69 14.52
C HIS A 21 6.03 -6.99 14.75
N ASP A 22 5.14 -6.55 13.85
CA ASP A 22 3.71 -6.84 14.00
C ASP A 22 3.42 -8.34 13.89
N LEU A 23 3.99 -9.03 12.91
CA LEU A 23 3.75 -10.47 12.73
C LEU A 23 4.29 -11.33 13.87
N THR A 24 5.31 -10.86 14.60
CA THR A 24 5.92 -11.56 15.74
C THR A 24 5.24 -11.25 17.07
N THR A 25 4.69 -10.04 17.25
CA THR A 25 4.16 -9.59 18.55
C THR A 25 2.64 -9.47 18.61
N ASN A 26 1.96 -9.34 17.47
CA ASN A 26 0.52 -9.08 17.44
C ASN A 26 -0.28 -10.39 17.54
N PRO A 27 -1.02 -10.64 18.64
CA PRO A 27 -1.79 -11.88 18.80
C PRO A 27 -2.89 -12.03 17.74
N ALA A 28 -3.31 -10.94 17.09
CA ALA A 28 -4.31 -10.99 16.01
C ALA A 28 -3.82 -11.74 14.76
N VAL A 29 -2.53 -12.03 14.63
CA VAL A 29 -1.98 -12.88 13.57
C VAL A 29 -2.65 -14.26 13.55
N LYS A 30 -3.13 -14.75 14.71
CA LYS A 30 -3.92 -16.00 14.80
C LYS A 30 -5.21 -15.98 13.98
N THR A 31 -5.71 -14.79 13.65
CA THR A 31 -6.92 -14.60 12.83
C THR A 31 -6.62 -14.29 11.36
N PHE A 32 -5.35 -14.36 10.95
CA PHE A 32 -4.97 -14.06 9.58
C PHE A 32 -5.30 -15.24 8.67
N HIS A 33 -5.84 -14.94 7.50
CA HIS A 33 -5.99 -15.89 6.41
C HIS A 33 -4.74 -15.86 5.54
N TRP A 34 -4.02 -16.98 5.53
CA TRP A 34 -2.79 -17.14 4.75
C TRP A 34 -3.03 -17.85 3.41
N GLU A 35 -4.03 -18.72 3.36
CA GLU A 35 -4.39 -19.53 2.19
C GLU A 35 -5.51 -18.88 1.37
N PRO A 36 -5.53 -19.04 0.05
CA PRO A 36 -6.63 -18.58 -0.79
C PRO A 36 -7.85 -19.49 -0.62
N GLU A 37 -9.04 -18.89 -0.60
CA GLU A 37 -10.32 -19.61 -0.51
C GLU A 37 -11.17 -19.33 -1.75
N ILE A 38 -12.04 -20.28 -2.12
CA ILE A 38 -13.04 -20.08 -3.17
C ILE A 38 -14.41 -20.09 -2.51
N LEU A 39 -15.03 -18.92 -2.41
CA LEU A 39 -16.38 -18.79 -1.92
C LEU A 39 -17.36 -18.86 -3.09
N MET A 40 -18.28 -19.83 -3.05
CA MET A 40 -19.33 -20.00 -4.04
C MET A 40 -20.68 -19.67 -3.39
N HIS A 41 -21.49 -18.89 -4.09
CA HIS A 41 -22.85 -18.55 -3.69
C HIS A 41 -23.83 -19.21 -4.66
N GLN A 42 -24.72 -20.03 -4.11
CA GLN A 42 -25.83 -20.64 -4.82
C GLN A 42 -27.12 -19.89 -4.44
N ARG A 43 -27.73 -19.22 -5.41
CA ARG A 43 -28.97 -18.43 -5.19
C ARG A 43 -30.21 -19.32 -5.08
N SER A 44 -30.23 -20.41 -5.83
CA SER A 44 -31.25 -21.45 -5.84
C SER A 44 -30.63 -22.75 -6.36
N ASP A 45 -31.30 -23.87 -6.11
CA ASP A 45 -30.87 -25.20 -6.60
C ASP A 45 -30.86 -25.29 -8.14
N THR A 46 -31.60 -24.41 -8.80
CA THR A 46 -31.76 -24.35 -10.26
C THR A 46 -30.73 -23.44 -10.95
N GLN A 47 -29.98 -22.62 -10.21
CA GLN A 47 -29.00 -21.71 -10.78
C GLN A 47 -27.56 -22.18 -10.50
N PRO A 48 -26.63 -22.00 -11.46
CA PRO A 48 -25.24 -22.35 -11.22
C PRO A 48 -24.67 -21.49 -10.09
N ALA A 49 -23.87 -22.11 -9.22
CA ALA A 49 -23.18 -21.41 -8.16
C ALA A 49 -22.22 -20.36 -8.76
N THR A 50 -22.24 -19.15 -8.20
CA THR A 50 -21.41 -18.03 -8.65
C THR A 50 -20.29 -17.78 -7.66
N GLN A 51 -19.08 -17.52 -8.14
CA GLN A 51 -17.96 -17.19 -7.25
C GLN A 51 -18.16 -15.78 -6.67
N VAL A 52 -18.07 -15.67 -5.35
CA VAL A 52 -18.16 -14.40 -4.61
C VAL A 52 -16.77 -13.99 -4.13
N HIS A 53 -16.52 -12.69 -4.18
CA HIS A 53 -15.29 -12.07 -3.70
C HIS A 53 -15.64 -11.12 -2.56
N GLY A 54 -15.49 -11.59 -1.33
CA GLY A 54 -15.86 -10.83 -0.12
C GLY A 54 -14.67 -10.26 0.63
N GLU A 55 -13.50 -10.88 0.47
CA GLU A 55 -12.28 -10.65 1.24
C GLU A 55 -11.06 -10.78 0.32
N VAL A 56 -9.88 -10.39 0.80
CA VAL A 56 -8.66 -10.48 -0.01
C VAL A 56 -8.33 -11.93 -0.36
N TRP A 57 -8.41 -12.85 0.59
CA TRP A 57 -8.09 -14.27 0.38
C TRP A 57 -9.10 -15.01 -0.51
N THR A 58 -10.33 -14.48 -0.68
CA THR A 58 -11.31 -14.99 -1.64
C THR A 58 -11.14 -14.39 -3.05
N SER A 59 -10.20 -13.46 -3.23
CA SER A 59 -9.98 -12.78 -4.51
C SER A 59 -9.14 -13.59 -5.49
N ARG A 60 -9.42 -13.41 -6.79
CA ARG A 60 -8.59 -14.00 -7.86
C ARG A 60 -7.13 -13.52 -7.79
N ARG A 61 -6.90 -12.27 -7.34
CA ARG A 61 -5.57 -11.66 -7.26
C ARG A 61 -4.72 -12.32 -6.17
N PHE A 62 -5.26 -12.51 -4.97
CA PHE A 62 -4.54 -13.18 -3.88
C PHE A 62 -4.19 -14.61 -4.26
N ARG A 63 -5.11 -15.34 -4.91
CA ARG A 63 -4.84 -16.69 -5.43
C ARG A 63 -3.69 -16.72 -6.46
N ARG A 64 -3.55 -15.70 -7.31
CA ARG A 64 -2.42 -15.60 -8.25
C ARG A 64 -1.10 -15.35 -7.50
N MET A 65 -1.08 -14.38 -6.60
CA MET A 65 0.09 -14.10 -5.75
C MET A 65 0.51 -15.34 -4.96
N HIS A 66 -0.46 -16.08 -4.42
CA HIS A 66 -0.22 -17.32 -3.71
C HIS A 66 0.47 -18.35 -4.62
N LYS A 67 -0.08 -18.62 -5.81
CA LYS A 67 0.53 -19.52 -6.79
C LYS A 67 1.95 -19.07 -7.19
N GLU A 68 2.19 -17.77 -7.32
CA GLU A 68 3.52 -17.24 -7.64
C GLU A 68 4.52 -17.53 -6.53
N VAL A 69 4.18 -17.32 -5.26
CA VAL A 69 5.12 -17.57 -4.15
C VAL A 69 5.35 -19.06 -3.89
N GLN A 70 4.36 -19.92 -4.14
CA GLN A 70 4.55 -21.37 -4.06
C GLN A 70 5.58 -21.87 -5.09
N ARG A 71 5.64 -21.25 -6.28
CA ARG A 71 6.63 -21.59 -7.33
C ARG A 71 8.06 -21.16 -6.99
N LEU A 72 8.26 -20.33 -5.97
CA LEU A 72 9.58 -19.87 -5.54
C LEU A 72 10.27 -20.85 -4.57
N ARG A 73 9.60 -21.97 -4.22
CA ARG A 73 10.16 -22.99 -3.32
C ARG A 73 11.41 -23.62 -3.90
N LYS A 74 12.44 -23.71 -3.07
CA LYS A 74 13.71 -24.37 -3.39
C LYS A 74 13.78 -25.74 -2.69
N PRO A 75 14.59 -26.69 -3.20
CA PRO A 75 14.87 -27.92 -2.46
C PRO A 75 15.36 -27.62 -1.04
N GLY A 76 14.79 -28.29 -0.04
CA GLY A 76 15.10 -28.09 1.39
C GLY A 76 14.37 -26.91 2.06
N ASP A 77 13.45 -26.23 1.37
CA ASP A 77 12.63 -25.18 1.95
C ASP A 77 11.23 -25.71 2.31
N ASP A 78 11.14 -26.31 3.50
CA ASP A 78 9.91 -26.97 3.99
C ASP A 78 8.94 -26.01 4.68
N LEU A 79 9.31 -24.74 4.79
CA LEU A 79 8.47 -23.73 5.45
C LEU A 79 7.22 -23.42 4.59
N PRO A 80 6.07 -23.11 5.23
CA PRO A 80 4.92 -22.55 4.53
C PRO A 80 5.31 -21.24 3.84
N HIS A 81 5.10 -21.17 2.52
CA HIS A 81 5.22 -19.93 1.76
C HIS A 81 3.90 -19.19 1.86
N CYS A 82 3.89 -18.01 2.48
CA CYS A 82 2.65 -17.27 2.66
C CYS A 82 2.77 -15.86 2.09
N VAL A 83 1.67 -15.38 1.50
CA VAL A 83 1.59 -14.00 1.01
C VAL A 83 1.16 -13.09 2.15
N LEU A 84 1.94 -12.05 2.42
CA LEU A 84 1.48 -10.90 3.20
C LEU A 84 0.95 -9.84 2.23
N ALA A 85 -0.37 -9.72 2.15
CA ALA A 85 -1.06 -8.82 1.23
C ALA A 85 -1.00 -7.38 1.74
N LEU A 86 0.02 -6.63 1.35
CA LEU A 86 0.19 -5.23 1.73
C LEU A 86 -0.88 -4.36 1.07
N MET A 87 -1.57 -3.57 1.88
CA MET A 87 -2.57 -2.59 1.45
C MET A 87 -2.12 -1.19 1.89
N PRO A 88 -1.11 -0.58 1.22
CA PRO A 88 -0.77 0.80 1.46
C PRO A 88 -1.95 1.74 1.25
N GLY A 89 -1.97 2.82 2.01
CA GLY A 89 -2.82 3.96 1.73
C GLY A 89 -2.20 5.28 2.14
N SER A 90 -2.78 6.36 1.63
CA SER A 90 -2.44 7.73 2.01
C SER A 90 -3.67 8.61 1.94
N ASP A 91 -3.72 9.63 2.78
CA ASP A 91 -4.76 10.66 2.78
C ASP A 91 -4.14 12.01 3.11
N GLY A 92 -4.55 13.07 2.40
CA GLY A 92 -4.22 14.43 2.81
C GLY A 92 -4.99 14.81 4.08
N THR A 93 -4.30 15.17 5.16
CA THR A 93 -4.92 15.55 6.44
C THR A 93 -4.67 17.02 6.73
N HIS A 94 -5.72 17.81 6.99
CA HIS A 94 -5.56 19.14 7.58
C HIS A 94 -5.29 19.01 9.09
N LEU A 95 -4.19 19.59 9.58
CA LEU A 95 -3.73 19.42 10.97
C LEU A 95 -4.35 20.44 11.93
N ALA A 96 -4.97 21.51 11.43
CA ALA A 96 -5.55 22.56 12.25
C ALA A 96 -6.92 23.00 11.72
N GLN A 97 -7.86 23.30 12.64
CA GLN A 97 -9.14 23.94 12.31
C GLN A 97 -8.95 25.40 11.86
N PHE A 98 -7.87 26.04 12.30
CA PHE A 98 -7.45 27.36 11.88
C PHE A 98 -5.96 27.33 11.52
N GLY A 99 -5.61 27.77 10.30
CA GLY A 99 -4.25 27.74 9.76
C GLY A 99 -4.10 26.88 8.50
N THR A 100 -2.92 26.94 7.89
CA THR A 100 -2.59 26.25 6.62
C THR A 100 -1.83 24.94 6.83
N ALA A 101 -1.66 24.51 8.08
CA ALA A 101 -0.95 23.29 8.42
C ALA A 101 -1.70 22.05 7.91
N SER A 102 -1.01 21.24 7.13
CA SER A 102 -1.50 19.94 6.67
C SER A 102 -0.38 18.90 6.70
N ALA A 103 -0.75 17.63 6.73
CA ALA A 103 0.12 16.48 6.64
C ALA A 103 -0.34 15.58 5.50
N TRP A 104 0.57 14.75 5.02
CA TRP A 104 0.23 13.68 4.10
C TRP A 104 0.85 12.38 4.62
N PRO A 105 0.19 11.72 5.57
CA PRO A 105 0.66 10.45 6.08
C PRO A 105 0.43 9.31 5.07
N GLY A 106 1.37 8.37 5.07
CA GLY A 106 1.27 7.07 4.44
C GLY A 106 1.17 5.97 5.49
N TYR A 107 0.29 5.02 5.24
CA TYR A 107 -0.03 3.92 6.14
C TYR A 107 -0.06 2.58 5.40
N PHE A 108 0.03 1.48 6.15
CA PHE A 108 -0.17 0.12 5.65
C PHE A 108 -1.13 -0.67 6.53
N ASP A 109 -1.90 -1.54 5.90
CA ASP A 109 -2.65 -2.61 6.54
C ASP A 109 -2.41 -3.92 5.76
N TYR A 110 -2.92 -5.04 6.28
CA TYR A 110 -2.80 -6.36 5.70
C TYR A 110 -4.14 -6.89 5.22
N GLY A 111 -4.20 -7.29 3.96
CA GLY A 111 -5.35 -8.00 3.39
C GLY A 111 -5.61 -9.36 4.02
N ASN A 112 -4.63 -9.92 4.72
CA ASN A 112 -4.76 -11.19 5.45
C ASN A 112 -5.75 -11.10 6.63
N ARG A 113 -6.14 -9.89 7.06
CA ARG A 113 -7.14 -9.68 8.11
C ARG A 113 -8.48 -9.30 7.50
N SER A 114 -9.57 -9.76 8.10
CA SER A 114 -10.92 -9.46 7.62
C SER A 114 -11.17 -7.96 7.47
N LYS A 115 -11.85 -7.58 6.39
CA LYS A 115 -12.30 -6.20 6.16
C LYS A 115 -13.14 -5.65 7.31
N TYR A 116 -13.86 -6.50 8.05
CA TYR A 116 -14.65 -6.07 9.20
C TYR A 116 -13.77 -5.64 10.37
N VAL A 117 -12.59 -6.24 10.54
CA VAL A 117 -11.62 -5.79 11.54
C VAL A 117 -10.92 -4.52 11.06
N ARG A 118 -10.54 -4.46 9.78
CA ARG A 118 -9.92 -3.25 9.19
C ARG A 118 -10.84 -2.03 9.21
N ALA A 119 -12.16 -2.23 9.13
CA ALA A 119 -13.15 -1.16 9.18
C ALA A 119 -13.44 -0.64 10.60
N LYS A 120 -12.98 -1.33 11.65
CA LYS A 120 -13.17 -0.88 13.05
C LYS A 120 -12.16 0.21 13.38
N ARG A 121 -12.65 1.40 13.77
CA ARG A 121 -11.81 2.56 14.07
C ARG A 121 -10.86 2.34 15.24
N ASP A 122 -11.29 1.56 16.23
CA ASP A 122 -10.56 1.24 17.46
C ASP A 122 -9.57 0.08 17.32
N ALA A 123 -9.65 -0.69 16.22
CA ALA A 123 -8.77 -1.83 15.98
C ALA A 123 -7.32 -1.45 15.65
N LYS A 124 -7.06 -0.16 15.35
CA LYS A 124 -5.71 0.41 15.10
C LYS A 124 -4.87 -0.45 14.12
N THR A 125 -5.51 -0.97 13.07
CA THR A 125 -4.86 -1.89 12.13
C THR A 125 -3.95 -1.18 11.14
N MET A 126 -4.25 0.08 10.81
CA MET A 126 -3.43 0.89 9.91
C MET A 126 -2.19 1.43 10.64
N GLN A 127 -1.02 1.07 10.15
CA GLN A 127 0.27 1.44 10.72
C GLN A 127 0.89 2.57 9.91
N HIS A 128 1.29 3.66 10.58
CA HIS A 128 2.03 4.75 9.94
C HIS A 128 3.42 4.27 9.52
N CYS A 129 3.84 4.63 8.31
CA CYS A 129 5.14 4.24 7.78
C CYS A 129 5.96 5.41 7.23
N VAL A 130 5.30 6.45 6.73
CA VAL A 130 5.94 7.61 6.11
C VAL A 130 5.08 8.85 6.27
N SER A 131 5.71 9.99 6.49
CA SER A 131 5.07 11.28 6.25
C SER A 131 5.61 11.83 4.93
N PHE A 132 4.75 11.92 3.91
CA PHE A 132 5.15 12.40 2.61
C PHE A 132 5.57 13.87 2.70
N PRO A 133 6.74 14.24 2.17
CA PRO A 133 7.19 15.62 2.23
C PRO A 133 6.34 16.51 1.34
N LYS A 134 6.29 17.79 1.70
CA LYS A 134 5.69 18.85 0.89
C LYS A 134 6.76 19.59 0.12
N LEU A 135 6.33 20.27 -0.95
CA LEU A 135 7.17 21.29 -1.55
C LEU A 135 7.40 22.42 -0.53
N PRO A 136 8.58 23.04 -0.53
CA PRO A 136 8.86 24.24 0.26
C PRO A 136 7.82 25.34 0.02
N ASP A 137 7.49 26.11 1.05
CA ASP A 137 6.48 27.18 0.96
C ASP A 137 6.92 28.30 -0.01
N ASP A 138 8.23 28.51 -0.15
CA ASP A 138 8.88 29.49 -1.04
C ASP A 138 9.07 28.99 -2.48
N ILE A 139 8.54 27.82 -2.84
CA ILE A 139 8.70 27.24 -4.19
C ILE A 139 8.15 28.18 -5.28
N ASN A 140 7.07 28.91 -4.98
CA ASN A 140 6.47 29.85 -5.92
C ASN A 140 7.40 31.04 -6.20
N ASP A 141 8.03 31.57 -5.15
CA ASP A 141 8.99 32.68 -5.25
C ASP A 141 10.25 32.23 -5.98
N THR A 142 10.70 31.00 -5.71
CA THR A 142 11.82 30.38 -6.41
C THR A 142 11.54 30.24 -7.91
N LEU A 143 10.37 29.73 -8.29
CA LEU A 143 9.97 29.62 -9.70
C LEU A 143 9.88 31.00 -10.37
N GLN A 144 9.39 32.02 -9.66
CA GLN A 144 9.34 33.38 -10.18
C GLN A 144 10.73 33.98 -10.41
N ARG A 145 11.67 33.79 -9.47
CA ARG A 145 13.08 34.20 -9.63
C ARG A 145 13.78 33.51 -10.79
N LEU A 146 13.39 32.28 -11.11
CA LEU A 146 13.87 31.51 -12.26
C LEU A 146 13.20 31.92 -13.59
N GLY A 147 12.34 32.95 -13.58
CA GLY A 147 11.67 33.45 -14.78
C GLY A 147 10.45 32.63 -15.21
N VAL A 148 9.96 31.71 -14.38
CA VAL A 148 8.74 30.93 -14.68
C VAL A 148 7.51 31.78 -14.37
N THR A 149 7.04 32.53 -15.36
CA THR A 149 5.88 33.41 -15.24
C THR A 149 4.59 32.80 -15.80
N GLN A 150 4.70 31.86 -16.74
CA GLN A 150 3.54 31.25 -17.38
C GLN A 150 2.80 30.28 -16.43
N PRO A 151 1.48 30.46 -16.17
CA PRO A 151 0.73 29.61 -15.24
C PRO A 151 0.69 28.11 -15.61
N SER A 152 0.64 27.79 -16.92
CA SER A 152 0.65 26.41 -17.41
C SER A 152 1.96 25.69 -17.07
N VAL A 153 3.09 26.30 -17.42
CA VAL A 153 4.45 25.77 -17.15
C VAL A 153 4.69 25.64 -15.66
N LYS A 154 4.28 26.64 -14.88
CA LYS A 154 4.35 26.59 -13.42
C LYS A 154 3.61 25.37 -12.84
N ARG A 155 2.38 25.13 -13.31
CA ARG A 155 1.58 23.98 -12.87
C ARG A 155 2.24 22.65 -13.22
N GLU A 156 2.84 22.55 -14.41
CA GLU A 156 3.57 21.34 -14.84
C GLU A 156 4.80 21.07 -13.99
N ILE A 157 5.62 22.10 -13.72
CA ILE A 157 6.81 21.98 -12.85
C ILE A 157 6.40 21.56 -11.43
N LEU A 158 5.41 22.23 -10.84
CA LEU A 158 4.94 21.86 -9.49
C LEU A 158 4.38 20.44 -9.44
N THR A 159 3.71 19.98 -10.50
CA THR A 159 3.23 18.60 -10.62
C THR A 159 4.39 17.62 -10.70
N HIS A 160 5.41 17.93 -11.50
CA HIS A 160 6.62 17.13 -11.63
C HIS A 160 7.37 17.03 -10.29
N LEU A 161 7.62 18.15 -9.61
CA LEU A 161 8.33 18.17 -8.33
C LEU A 161 7.59 17.38 -7.25
N ARG A 162 6.26 17.52 -7.15
CA ARG A 162 5.45 16.71 -6.21
C ARG A 162 5.57 15.22 -6.52
N ARG A 163 5.57 14.85 -7.80
CA ARG A 163 5.76 13.47 -8.21
C ARG A 163 7.14 12.93 -7.80
N GLU A 164 8.21 13.65 -8.12
CA GLU A 164 9.58 13.23 -7.76
C GLU A 164 9.75 13.10 -6.25
N LEU A 165 9.13 13.99 -5.49
CA LEU A 165 9.14 13.96 -4.03
C LEU A 165 8.44 12.69 -3.48
N ASN A 166 7.29 12.34 -4.05
CA ASN A 166 6.60 11.10 -3.73
C ASN A 166 7.43 9.87 -4.11
N HIS A 167 8.03 9.87 -5.30
CA HIS A 167 8.90 8.77 -5.74
C HIS A 167 10.11 8.60 -4.81
N ALA A 168 10.71 9.70 -4.36
CA ALA A 168 11.81 9.66 -3.40
C ALA A 168 11.37 9.07 -2.05
N ALA A 169 10.18 9.44 -1.56
CA ALA A 169 9.62 8.85 -0.34
C ALA A 169 9.37 7.34 -0.47
N TRP A 170 8.78 6.90 -1.60
CA TRP A 170 8.61 5.46 -1.90
C TRP A 170 9.94 4.73 -2.05
N THR A 171 10.94 5.34 -2.67
CA THR A 171 12.27 4.74 -2.83
C THR A 171 12.94 4.51 -1.48
N ARG A 172 12.75 5.43 -0.52
CA ARG A 172 13.23 5.25 0.86
C ARG A 172 12.46 4.15 1.61
N LEU A 173 11.15 4.05 1.40
CA LEU A 173 10.32 3.04 2.04
C LEU A 173 10.57 1.62 1.50
N LEU A 174 10.81 1.50 0.19
CA LEU A 174 11.11 0.26 -0.51
C LEU A 174 12.64 0.05 -0.57
N ASP A 175 13.26 0.04 0.60
CA ASP A 175 14.70 -0.16 0.76
C ASP A 175 15.17 -1.52 0.22
N ASN A 176 16.49 -1.73 0.23
CA ASN A 176 17.11 -2.95 -0.29
C ASN A 176 16.62 -4.21 0.45
N ASP A 177 16.38 -4.10 1.76
CA ASP A 177 15.96 -5.22 2.60
C ASP A 177 14.51 -5.61 2.30
N PHE A 178 13.63 -4.62 2.14
CA PHE A 178 12.27 -4.84 1.67
C PHE A 178 12.28 -5.48 0.28
N CYS A 179 13.09 -4.97 -0.66
CA CYS A 179 13.20 -5.54 -2.00
C CYS A 179 13.72 -6.98 -1.98
N HIS A 180 14.65 -7.29 -1.07
CA HIS A 180 15.14 -8.66 -0.86
C HIS A 180 14.03 -9.57 -0.32
N ALA A 181 13.32 -9.14 0.74
CA ALA A 181 12.18 -9.86 1.29
C ALA A 181 11.05 -10.05 0.26
N TYR A 182 10.82 -9.06 -0.61
CA TYR A 182 9.85 -9.16 -1.70
C TYR A 182 10.20 -10.29 -2.67
N ARG A 183 11.47 -10.41 -3.07
CA ARG A 183 11.91 -11.45 -4.03
C ARG A 183 12.06 -12.84 -3.40
N HIS A 184 12.63 -12.91 -2.21
CA HIS A 184 13.10 -14.17 -1.60
C HIS A 184 12.27 -14.63 -0.40
N GLY A 185 11.33 -13.80 0.04
CA GLY A 185 10.62 -14.00 1.29
C GLY A 185 11.51 -13.73 2.50
N VAL A 186 10.88 -13.57 3.66
CA VAL A 186 11.53 -13.46 4.96
C VAL A 186 10.98 -14.54 5.89
N VAL A 187 11.84 -15.24 6.61
CA VAL A 187 11.41 -16.25 7.57
C VAL A 187 11.03 -15.56 8.87
N ILE A 188 9.81 -15.77 9.33
CA ILE A 188 9.26 -15.14 10.53
C ILE A 188 8.61 -16.22 11.40
N ASN A 189 8.96 -16.24 12.68
CA ASN A 189 8.20 -16.98 13.69
C ASN A 189 7.01 -16.12 14.12
N CYS A 190 5.84 -16.41 13.56
CA CYS A 190 4.66 -15.59 13.78
C CYS A 190 4.10 -15.76 15.21
N ALA A 191 3.35 -14.76 15.70
CA ALA A 191 2.72 -14.76 17.02
C ALA A 191 1.68 -15.89 17.25
N ASP A 192 1.31 -16.62 16.19
CA ASP A 192 0.48 -17.81 16.26
C ASP A 192 1.28 -19.12 16.47
N GLY A 193 2.60 -19.03 16.61
CA GLY A 193 3.51 -20.15 16.86
C GLY A 193 3.99 -20.88 15.62
N VAL A 194 3.59 -20.45 14.42
CA VAL A 194 4.00 -21.09 13.16
C VAL A 194 5.07 -20.25 12.47
N THR A 195 6.22 -20.88 12.21
CA THR A 195 7.29 -20.27 11.41
C THR A 195 6.95 -20.36 9.93
N ARG A 196 6.96 -19.22 9.24
CA ARG A 196 6.57 -19.10 7.83
C ARG A 196 7.63 -18.34 7.03
N ARG A 197 7.75 -18.67 5.75
CA ARG A 197 8.40 -17.81 4.77
C ARG A 197 7.36 -16.84 4.21
N ILE A 198 7.42 -15.60 4.68
CA ILE A 198 6.47 -14.55 4.32
C ILE A 198 6.98 -13.76 3.11
N PHE A 199 6.14 -13.63 2.09
CA PHE A 199 6.38 -12.84 0.89
C PHE A 199 5.46 -11.60 0.89
N PRO A 200 5.99 -10.39 1.14
CA PRO A 200 5.20 -9.17 1.02
C PRO A 200 4.77 -8.96 -0.44
N ARG A 201 3.49 -8.70 -0.68
CA ARG A 201 2.95 -8.42 -2.02
C ARG A 201 1.96 -7.26 -1.95
N PHE A 202 2.14 -6.26 -2.81
CA PHE A 202 1.20 -5.14 -2.93
C PHE A 202 -0.13 -5.62 -3.50
N PHE A 203 -1.15 -5.66 -2.65
CA PHE A 203 -2.50 -6.08 -3.04
C PHE A 203 -3.27 -4.95 -3.69
N CYS A 204 -3.34 -3.79 -3.03
CA CYS A 204 -3.96 -2.58 -3.55
C CYS A 204 -3.32 -1.33 -2.95
N TYR A 205 -3.57 -0.18 -3.57
CA TYR A 205 -3.31 1.13 -2.98
C TYR A 205 -4.62 1.85 -2.68
N ILE A 206 -4.79 2.33 -1.45
CA ILE A 206 -5.98 3.04 -0.96
C ILE A 206 -5.68 4.52 -0.92
N ALA A 207 -6.36 5.31 -1.75
CA ALA A 207 -6.24 6.76 -1.69
C ALA A 207 -7.48 7.48 -2.21
N ASP A 208 -7.50 8.75 -1.88
CA ASP A 208 -8.37 9.81 -2.33
C ASP A 208 -8.19 10.11 -3.85
N TYR A 209 -9.17 10.72 -4.52
CA TYR A 209 -9.16 10.96 -5.98
C TYR A 209 -8.00 11.84 -6.51
N PRO A 210 -7.58 12.94 -5.85
CA PRO A 210 -6.41 13.73 -6.27
C PRO A 210 -5.10 12.95 -6.17
N GLU A 211 -4.99 12.06 -5.19
CA GLU A 211 -3.76 11.32 -4.85
C GLU A 211 -3.61 10.04 -5.68
N LYS A 212 -4.70 9.49 -6.21
CA LYS A 212 -4.67 8.36 -7.15
C LYS A 212 -3.79 8.63 -8.37
N TYR A 213 -3.82 9.86 -8.90
CA TYR A 213 -2.98 10.24 -10.03
C TYR A 213 -1.49 10.28 -9.67
N VAL A 214 -1.16 10.64 -8.42
CA VAL A 214 0.23 10.65 -7.96
C VAL A 214 0.78 9.23 -7.89
N VAL A 215 -0.03 8.27 -7.44
CA VAL A 215 0.38 6.86 -7.30
C VAL A 215 0.31 6.07 -8.60
N LEU A 216 -0.62 6.39 -9.50
CA LEU A 216 -0.68 5.81 -10.86
C LEU A 216 0.62 6.03 -11.63
N VAL A 217 1.30 7.15 -11.36
CA VAL A 217 2.57 7.52 -12.00
C VAL A 217 3.78 6.93 -11.28
N THR A 218 3.62 6.40 -10.06
CA THR A 218 4.65 5.64 -9.32
C THR A 218 4.91 4.23 -9.90
N ARG A 219 4.43 3.95 -11.12
CA ARG A 219 4.70 2.70 -11.85
C ARG A 219 6.18 2.46 -12.19
N MET A 220 7.11 3.26 -11.67
CA MET A 220 8.54 3.08 -11.92
C MET A 220 9.37 3.31 -10.66
N VAL A 221 9.64 2.23 -9.92
CA VAL A 221 11.00 2.01 -9.41
C VAL A 221 11.69 1.11 -10.43
N SER A 222 12.19 1.71 -11.51
CA SER A 222 13.08 1.06 -12.46
C SER A 222 14.50 1.53 -12.21
N GLY A 223 15.25 0.72 -11.46
CA GLY A 223 16.69 0.82 -11.33
C GLY A 223 17.29 -0.58 -11.42
N LYS A 224 17.53 -1.06 -12.65
CA LYS A 224 18.27 -2.30 -13.00
C LYS A 224 17.87 -3.64 -12.34
N ARG A 225 16.88 -3.74 -11.44
CA ARG A 225 16.68 -4.95 -10.58
C ARG A 225 15.23 -5.41 -10.35
N GLY A 226 14.38 -5.32 -11.37
CA GLY A 226 13.03 -5.92 -11.40
C GLY A 226 11.90 -4.96 -11.02
N LEU A 227 10.76 -5.11 -11.70
CA LEU A 227 9.58 -4.25 -11.57
C LEU A 227 8.70 -4.72 -10.39
N ILE A 228 8.40 -3.84 -9.43
CA ILE A 228 7.36 -4.07 -8.43
C ILE A 228 6.09 -3.33 -8.88
N GLU A 229 5.04 -4.07 -9.22
CA GLU A 229 3.79 -3.47 -9.69
C GLU A 229 2.80 -3.26 -8.53
N VAL A 230 2.61 -2.00 -8.13
CA VAL A 230 1.52 -1.60 -7.24
C VAL A 230 0.25 -1.44 -8.08
N ASN A 231 -0.72 -2.32 -7.87
CA ASN A 231 -2.00 -2.23 -8.58
C ASN A 231 -2.97 -1.35 -7.80
N LEU A 232 -3.52 -0.33 -8.45
CA LEU A 232 -4.57 0.50 -7.86
C LEU A 232 -5.92 -0.21 -7.96
N VAL A 233 -6.59 -0.42 -6.82
CA VAL A 233 -7.96 -0.93 -6.78
C VAL A 233 -8.89 0.25 -6.53
N ARG A 234 -9.79 0.51 -7.47
CA ARG A 234 -10.84 1.52 -7.32
C ARG A 234 -11.90 0.96 -6.37
N PHE A 235 -11.89 1.36 -5.11
CA PHE A 235 -13.08 1.21 -4.27
C PHE A 235 -14.16 2.15 -4.83
N GLY A 236 -15.25 1.55 -5.34
CA GLY A 236 -16.41 2.29 -5.83
C GLY A 236 -17.02 3.13 -4.71
N ARG A 237 -17.63 4.27 -5.07
CA ARG A 237 -18.48 5.03 -4.16
C ARG A 237 -19.50 4.06 -3.56
N LEU A 238 -19.65 4.04 -2.24
CA LEU A 238 -20.93 3.64 -1.65
C LEU A 238 -21.96 4.58 -2.27
N ALA A 239 -22.80 4.03 -3.14
CA ALA A 239 -23.93 4.79 -3.66
C ALA A 239 -24.76 5.24 -2.45
N PRO A 240 -25.12 6.53 -2.35
CA PRO A 240 -26.12 6.91 -1.36
C PRO A 240 -27.41 6.17 -1.72
N HIS A 241 -28.03 5.58 -0.71
CA HIS A 241 -29.39 5.08 -0.81
C HIS A 241 -30.29 6.15 -1.45
N SER A 242 -31.07 5.74 -2.43
CA SER A 242 -32.36 6.36 -2.75
C SER A 242 -33.31 5.29 -3.29
N PRO A 243 -34.63 5.49 -3.08
CA PRO A 243 -35.57 4.42 -2.79
C PRO A 243 -36.21 3.83 -4.05
N SER A 244 -36.80 2.64 -3.84
CA SER A 244 -37.80 1.98 -4.67
C SER A 244 -38.58 2.89 -5.62
N LEU A 245 -38.76 2.43 -6.87
CA LEU A 245 -39.98 2.63 -7.66
C LEU A 245 -40.05 1.59 -8.80
N VAL A 246 -41.08 0.75 -8.69
CA VAL A 246 -41.74 -0.15 -9.68
C VAL A 246 -40.94 -1.32 -10.25
#